data_AF-A0A1V5HQ56-F1
#
_entry.id   AF-A0A1V5HQ56-F1
#
_cell.length_a   1.000
_cell.length_b   1.000
_cell.length_c   1.000
_cell.angle_alpha   90.00
_cell.angle_beta   90.00
_cell.angle_gamma   90.00
#
_symmetry.space_group_name_H-M   'P 1'
#
loop_
_entity.id
_entity.type
_entity.pdbx_description
1 polymer ?
#
loop_
_entity_poly.entity_id
_entity_poly.type
_entity_poly.pdbx_seq_one_letter_code
_entity_poly.pdbx_strand_id
1 'polypeptide(L)'
;MAELFSTSRPNVVIHIGNIYSEGELDKISTYKNFKQLRKEENRMVEKEIPFYNFDMIISLGYRIKSSLAIRFRIWATEKLKEYMIKGFTMASSAEIIINSLM
;
A
#
# COMPACT_ATOMS: atom_id res chain seq x y z
N MET A 1 -4.52 -8.15 -4.60
CA MET A 1 -4.58 -8.10 -3.11
C MET A 1 -4.70 -9.47 -2.46
N ALA A 2 -5.74 -10.27 -2.71
CA ALA A 2 -5.90 -11.58 -2.05
C ALA A 2 -4.69 -12.51 -2.26
N GLU A 3 -4.22 -12.63 -3.50
CA GLU A 3 -3.00 -13.36 -3.85
C GLU A 3 -1.74 -12.74 -3.22
N LEU A 4 -1.59 -11.41 -3.30
CA LEU A 4 -0.48 -10.65 -2.73
C LEU A 4 -0.27 -10.89 -1.23
N PHE A 5 -1.33 -11.16 -0.47
CA PHE A 5 -1.23 -11.45 0.96
C PHE A 5 -1.61 -12.90 1.30
N SER A 6 -1.67 -13.79 0.31
CA SER A 6 -2.02 -15.21 0.49
C SER A 6 -3.23 -15.42 1.41
N THR A 7 -4.31 -14.70 1.13
CA THR A 7 -5.56 -14.71 1.91
C THR A 7 -6.78 -14.81 0.99
N SER A 8 -7.96 -15.06 1.55
CA SER A 8 -9.21 -15.08 0.80
C SER A 8 -9.64 -13.67 0.35
N ARG A 9 -10.35 -13.58 -0.78
CA ARG A 9 -10.95 -12.32 -1.26
C ARG A 9 -11.91 -11.69 -0.25
N PRO A 10 -12.84 -12.43 0.40
CA PRO A 10 -13.72 -11.84 1.42
C PRO A 10 -12.94 -11.20 2.56
N ASN A 11 -11.85 -11.82 3.02
CA ASN A 11 -11.02 -11.26 4.09
C ASN A 11 -10.40 -9.91 3.70
N VAL A 12 -9.92 -9.79 2.46
CA VAL A 12 -9.44 -8.49 1.93
C VAL A 12 -10.55 -7.45 1.94
N VAL A 13 -11.75 -7.79 1.47
CA VAL A 13 -12.89 -6.86 1.41
C VAL A 13 -13.28 -6.37 2.81
N ILE A 14 -13.29 -7.27 3.81
CA ILE A 14 -13.55 -6.92 5.21
C ILE A 14 -12.51 -5.90 5.70
N HIS A 15 -11.22 -6.16 5.50
CA HIS A 15 -10.18 -5.25 5.95
C HIS A 15 -10.23 -3.89 5.24
N ILE A 16 -10.53 -3.84 3.94
CA ILE A 16 -10.75 -2.59 3.20
C ILE A 16 -11.91 -1.80 3.80
N GLY A 17 -13.03 -2.48 4.10
CA GLY A 17 -14.18 -1.86 4.75
C GLY A 17 -13.81 -1.25 6.11
N ASN A 18 -13.07 -2.00 6.93
CA ASN A 18 -12.62 -1.54 8.24
C ASN A 18 -11.68 -0.34 8.15
N ILE A 19 -10.69 -0.38 7.24
CA ILE A 19 -9.76 0.74 6.97
C ILE A 19 -10.52 2.04 6.71
N TYR A 20 -11.56 1.99 5.88
CA TYR A 20 -12.38 3.18 5.60
C TYR A 20 -13.29 3.56 6.77
N SER A 21 -13.91 2.59 7.45
CA SER A 21 -14.79 2.89 8.59
C SER A 21 -14.06 3.49 9.79
N GLU A 22 -12.79 3.14 9.95
CA GLU A 22 -11.91 3.66 11.00
C GLU A 22 -11.27 5.01 10.61
N GLY A 23 -11.51 5.50 9.39
CA GLY A 23 -10.94 6.76 8.90
C GLY A 23 -9.43 6.71 8.67
N GLU A 24 -8.83 5.52 8.56
CA GLU A 24 -7.39 5.37 8.32
C GLU A 24 -7.02 5.92 6.94
N LEU A 25 -7.86 5.68 5.93
CA LEU A 25 -7.68 6.16 4.57
C LEU A 25 -8.95 6.80 4.04
N ASP A 26 -8.79 7.78 3.16
CA ASP A 26 -9.90 8.30 2.37
C ASP A 26 -10.11 7.46 1.10
N LYS A 27 -11.37 7.21 0.75
CA LYS A 27 -11.70 6.36 -0.40
C LYS A 27 -11.34 7.06 -1.72
N ILE A 28 -11.51 8.37 -1.85
CA ILE A 28 -11.30 9.09 -3.10
C ILE A 28 -9.80 9.12 -3.47
N SER A 29 -8.92 9.27 -2.48
CA SER A 29 -7.46 9.32 -2.69
C SER A 29 -6.81 7.96 -2.91
N THR A 30 -7.43 6.87 -2.43
CA THR A 30 -6.83 5.53 -2.42
C THR A 30 -7.42 4.55 -3.43
N TYR A 31 -8.52 4.94 -4.09
CA TYR A 31 -9.29 4.10 -5.00
C TYR A 31 -9.39 4.72 -6.39
N LYS A 32 -9.12 3.92 -7.43
CA LYS A 32 -9.46 4.25 -8.81
C LYS A 32 -10.26 3.10 -9.44
N ASN A 33 -11.39 3.44 -10.04
CA ASN A 33 -12.20 2.50 -10.80
C ASN A 33 -11.73 2.49 -12.26
N PHE A 34 -11.31 1.33 -12.73
CA PHE A 34 -11.10 1.11 -14.16
C PHE A 34 -12.25 0.26 -14.70
N LYS A 35 -12.85 0.74 -15.78
CA LYS A 35 -13.90 0.04 -16.50
C LYS A 35 -13.24 -0.84 -17.55
N GLN A 36 -13.35 -2.15 -17.39
CA GLN A 36 -12.92 -3.09 -18.42
C GLN A 36 -14.16 -3.65 -19.12
N LEU A 37 -14.27 -3.37 -20.43
CA LEU A 37 -15.26 -4.02 -21.27
C LEU A 37 -14.72 -5.37 -21.70
N ARG A 38 -15.42 -6.44 -21.34
CA ARG A 38 -15.11 -7.79 -21.79
C ARG A 38 -16.25 -8.26 -22.70
N LYS A 39 -15.89 -8.72 -23.89
CA LYS A 39 -16.84 -9.39 -24.79
C LYS A 39 -16.98 -10.85 -24.33
N GLU A 40 -18.13 -11.20 -23.77
CA GLU A 40 -18.56 -12.58 -23.61
C GLU A 40 -19.38 -12.99 -24.85
N GLU A 41 -19.51 -14.30 -25.10
CA GLU A 41 -20.00 -14.88 -26.36
C GLU A 41 -21.25 -14.19 -26.94
N ASN A 42 -22.17 -13.71 -26.11
CA ASN A 42 -23.38 -12.98 -26.53
C ASN A 42 -23.61 -11.60 -25.87
N ARG A 43 -22.67 -11.05 -25.08
CA ARG A 43 -22.89 -9.77 -24.39
C ARG A 43 -21.60 -9.03 -24.04
N MET A 44 -21.66 -7.70 -24.06
CA MET A 44 -20.63 -6.84 -23.49
C MET A 44 -20.86 -6.74 -21.98
N VAL A 45 -19.94 -7.27 -21.19
CA VAL A 45 -19.98 -7.15 -19.73
C VAL A 45 -18.99 -6.07 -19.32
N GLU A 46 -19.51 -5.01 -18.72
CA GLU A 46 -18.69 -4.01 -18.05
C GLU A 46 -18.33 -4.52 -16.67
N LYS A 47 -17.03 -4.68 -16.40
CA LYS A 47 -16.53 -5.05 -15.08
C LYS A 47 -15.73 -3.90 -14.50
N GLU A 48 -16.18 -3.41 -13.35
CA GLU A 48 -15.37 -2.51 -12.54
C GLU A 48 -14.27 -3.31 -11.86
N ILE A 49 -13.03 -2.91 -12.13
CA ILE A 49 -11.86 -3.46 -11.45
C ILE A 49 -11.33 -2.36 -10.54
N PRO A 50 -11.39 -2.55 -9.21
CA PRO A 50 -10.87 -1.58 -8.28
C PRO A 50 -9.34 -1.64 -8.27
N PHE A 51 -8.71 -0.48 -8.46
CA PHE A 51 -7.28 -0.30 -8.28
C PHE A 51 -7.03 0.51 -7.02
N TYR A 52 -6.17 -0.03 -6.16
CA TYR A 52 -5.80 0.61 -4.91
C TYR A 52 -4.36 1.09 -4.96
N ASN A 53 -4.09 2.23 -4.34
CA ASN A 53 -2.76 2.82 -4.26
C ASN A 53 -1.87 2.11 -3.22
N PHE A 54 -0.66 2.63 -3.02
CA PHE A 54 0.31 2.06 -2.09
C PHE A 54 -0.13 2.12 -0.63
N ASP A 55 -0.84 3.18 -0.22
CA ASP A 55 -1.31 3.33 1.16
C ASP A 55 -2.24 2.18 1.57
N MET A 56 -3.15 1.80 0.67
CA MET A 56 -4.00 0.63 0.89
C MET A 56 -3.19 -0.67 1.01
N ILE A 57 -2.12 -0.84 0.23
CA ILE A 57 -1.25 -2.01 0.31
C ILE A 57 -0.56 -2.05 1.67
N ILE A 58 -0.07 -0.92 2.17
CA ILE A 58 0.53 -0.80 3.50
C ILE A 58 -0.49 -1.19 4.57
N SER A 59 -1.65 -0.54 4.60
CA SER A 59 -2.70 -0.78 5.60
C SER A 59 -3.12 -2.24 5.64
N LEU A 60 -3.37 -2.85 4.48
CA LEU A 60 -3.70 -4.27 4.38
C LEU A 60 -2.56 -5.17 4.84
N GLY A 61 -1.30 -4.83 4.52
CA GLY A 61 -0.12 -5.55 4.96
C GLY A 61 0.06 -5.56 6.47
N TYR A 62 -0.48 -4.57 7.19
CA TYR A 62 -0.50 -4.55 8.66
C TYR A 62 -1.71 -5.25 9.28
N ARG A 63 -2.87 -5.23 8.63
CA ARG A 63 -4.12 -5.82 9.16
C ARG A 63 -4.29 -7.31 8.85
N ILE A 64 -3.76 -7.80 7.73
CA ILE A 64 -3.89 -9.20 7.32
C ILE A 64 -2.88 -10.09 8.06
N LYS A 65 -3.38 -11.18 8.65
CA LYS A 65 -2.58 -12.23 9.25
C LYS A 65 -2.25 -13.32 8.23
N SER A 66 -1.08 -13.22 7.60
CA SER A 66 -0.53 -14.28 6.74
C SER A 66 1.00 -14.28 6.78
N SER A 67 1.62 -15.37 6.34
CA SER A 67 3.09 -15.47 6.26
C SER A 67 3.68 -14.42 5.31
N LEU A 68 2.98 -14.10 4.21
CA LEU A 68 3.40 -13.10 3.24
C LEU A 68 3.23 -11.68 3.78
N ALA A 69 2.15 -11.39 4.52
CA ALA A 69 1.99 -10.12 5.22
C ALA A 69 3.06 -9.92 6.32
N ILE A 70 3.44 -10.98 7.04
CA ILE A 70 4.56 -10.93 8.01
C ILE A 70 5.86 -10.55 7.30
N ARG A 71 6.21 -11.21 6.18
CA ARG A 71 7.41 -10.88 5.40
C ARG A 71 7.37 -9.45 4.88
N PHE A 72 6.22 -9.00 4.38
CA PHE A 72 6.02 -7.62 3.96
C PHE A 72 6.32 -6.63 5.08
N ARG A 73 5.81 -6.85 6.31
CA ARG A 73 6.06 -5.98 7.45
C ARG A 73 7.53 -5.95 7.85
N ILE A 74 8.22 -7.09 7.87
CA ILE A 74 9.66 -7.17 8.15
C ILE A 74 10.42 -6.33 7.13
N TRP A 75 10.21 -6.60 5.84
CA TRP A 75 10.87 -5.88 4.75
C TRP A 75 10.56 -4.37 4.77
N ALA A 76 9.30 -3.99 4.96
CA ALA A 76 8.89 -2.58 4.99
C ALA A 76 9.53 -1.84 6.18
N THR A 77 9.60 -2.50 7.34
CA THR A 77 10.26 -1.95 8.54
C THR A 77 11.77 -1.79 8.34
N GLU A 78 12.42 -2.78 7.73
CA GLU A 78 13.85 -2.71 7.39
C GLU A 78 14.14 -1.58 6.42
N LYS A 79 13.32 -1.43 5.37
CA LYS A 79 13.47 -0.35 4.40
C LYS A 79 13.24 1.02 5.03
N LEU A 80 12.22 1.16 5.87
CA LEU A 80 11.97 2.41 6.58
C LEU A 80 13.16 2.79 7.46
N LYS A 81 13.71 1.85 8.23
CA LYS A 81 14.92 2.06 9.04
C LYS A 81 16.12 2.49 8.18
N GLU A 82 16.35 1.81 7.05
CA GLU A 82 17.41 2.13 6.12
C GLU A 82 17.28 3.58 5.60
N TYR A 83 16.08 3.99 5.19
CA TYR A 83 15.84 5.36 4.70
C TYR A 83 15.92 6.40 5.80
N MET A 84 15.48 6.10 7.02
CA MET A 84 15.63 7.01 8.17
C MET A 84 17.10 7.25 8.49
N ILE A 85 17.92 6.20 8.54
CA ILE A 85 19.36 6.32 8.81
C ILE A 85 20.05 7.09 7.69
N LYS A 86 19.80 6.73 6.42
CA LYS A 86 20.37 7.44 5.27
C LYS A 86 19.96 8.91 5.24
N GLY A 87 18.68 9.20 5.49
CA GLY A 87 18.15 10.56 5.57
C GLY A 87 18.84 11.37 6.66
N PHE A 88 19.03 10.78 7.85
CA PHE A 88 19.77 11.41 8.94
C PHE A 88 21.24 11.68 8.57
N THR A 89 21.95 10.68 8.03
CA THR A 89 23.35 10.85 7.60
C THR A 89 23.50 11.93 6.54
N MET A 90 22.56 12.03 5.58
CA MET A 90 22.54 13.08 4.57
C MET A 90 22.30 14.46 5.17
N ALA A 91 21.34 14.58 6.10
CA ALA A 91 21.03 15.83 6.79
C ALA A 91 22.24 16.34 7.60
N SER A 92 22.85 15.47 8.40
CA SER A 92 24.04 15.81 9.20
C SER A 92 25.24 16.19 8.33
N SER A 93 25.44 15.50 7.19
CA SER A 93 26.50 15.85 6.22
C SER A 93 26.27 17.23 5.59
N ALA A 94 25.02 17.56 5.26
CA ALA A 94 24.67 18.86 4.71
C ALA A 94 24.91 20.00 5.72
N GLU A 95 24.59 19.77 7.00
CA GLU A 95 24.82 20.73 8.08
C GLU A 95 26.32 21.01 8.30
N ILE A 96 27.16 19.97 8.26
CA ILE A 96 28.63 20.11 8.34
C ILE A 96 29.17 20.95 7.18
N ILE A 97 28.71 20.68 5.95
CA ILE A 97 29.16 21.42 4.76
C ILE A 97 28.78 22.90 4.87
N ILE A 98 27.53 23.21 5.27
CA ILE A 98 27.06 24.59 5.44
C ILE A 98 27.89 25.33 6.50
N ASN A 99 28.15 24.70 7.65
CA ASN A 99 28.95 25.32 8.72
C ASN A 99 30.43 25.49 8.35
N SER A 100 30.96 24.69 7.42
CA SER A 100 32.33 24.85 6.92
C SER A 100 32.51 25.98 5.90
N LEU A 101 31.41 26.52 5.37
CA LEU A 101 31.38 27.58 4.35
C LEU A 101 31.02 28.96 4.92
N MET A 102 30.64 29.05 6.21
CA MET A 102 30.44 30.30 6.96
C MET A 102 31.67 30.64 7.80
#